data_AF-A0A920WL83-F1
#
_entry.id   AF-A0A920WL83-F1
#
_cell.length_a   1.000
_cell.length_b   1.000
_cell.length_c   1.000
_cell.angle_alpha   90.00
_cell.angle_beta   90.00
_cell.angle_gamma   90.00
#
_symmetry.space_group_name_H-M   'P 1'
#
loop_
_entity.id
_entity.type
_entity.pdbx_description
1 polymer ?
#
loop_
_entity_poly.entity_id
_entity_poly.type
_entity_poly.pdbx_seq_one_letter_code
_entity_poly.pdbx_strand_id
1 'polypeptide(L)' 'MVWGAANEEAGAAGSLYHLGADPRLNHEFAVVPGVRADEGAALLTRFFADRR' A
#
# COMPACT_ATOMS: atom_id res chain seq x y z
N MET A 1 -5.58 -5.32 7.82
CA MET A 1 -4.62 -5.49 6.69
C MET A 1 -3.27 -4.89 7.09
N VAL A 2 -2.17 -5.52 6.70
CA VAL A 2 -0.80 -5.03 6.95
C VAL A 2 -0.08 -4.92 5.61
N TRP A 3 0.58 -3.80 5.34
CA TRP A 3 1.32 -3.60 4.09
C TRP A 3 2.61 -2.78 4.29
N GLY A 4 3.52 -2.88 3.33
CA GLY A 4 4.87 -2.29 3.39
C GLY A 4 5.01 -0.97 2.63
N ALA A 5 5.58 -1.02 1.42
CA ALA A 5 5.76 0.18 0.59
C ALA A 5 4.41 0.73 0.08
N ALA A 6 4.23 2.04 0.18
CA ALA A 6 3.06 2.72 -0.36
C ALA A 6 3.11 2.78 -1.89
N ASN A 7 1.93 2.86 -2.52
CA ASN A 7 1.79 3.16 -3.94
C ASN A 7 0.96 4.44 -4.09
N GLU A 8 1.63 5.56 -4.34
CA GLU A 8 0.99 6.87 -4.47
C GLU A 8 0.05 6.97 -5.68
N GLU A 9 0.33 6.20 -6.73
CA GLU A 9 -0.43 6.25 -7.99
C GLU A 9 -1.68 5.35 -8.00
N ALA A 10 -1.76 4.35 -7.12
CA ALA A 10 -2.83 3.35 -7.17
C ALA A 10 -3.27 2.76 -5.81
N GLY A 11 -2.72 3.21 -4.68
CA GLY A 11 -3.00 2.63 -3.37
C GLY A 11 -4.43 2.89 -2.89
N ALA A 12 -5.14 1.85 -2.45
CA ALA A 12 -6.55 1.95 -2.00
C ALA A 12 -6.75 1.90 -0.48
N ALA A 13 -5.65 1.87 0.28
CA ALA A 13 -5.65 1.72 1.74
C ALA A 13 -4.78 2.75 2.44
N GLY A 14 -4.93 4.01 2.04
CA GLY A 14 -4.25 5.16 2.63
C GLY A 14 -3.54 6.09 1.64
N SER A 15 -3.52 5.77 0.33
CA SER A 15 -2.91 6.63 -0.70
C SER A 15 -3.97 7.38 -1.50
N LEU A 16 -4.54 6.79 -2.56
CA LEU A 16 -5.64 7.39 -3.33
C LEU A 16 -7.01 7.18 -2.68
N TYR A 17 -7.23 6.00 -2.10
CA TYR A 17 -8.46 5.66 -1.40
C TYR A 17 -8.16 5.15 -0.01
N HIS A 18 -9.19 5.13 0.83
CA HIS A 18 -9.15 4.57 2.17
C HIS A 18 -10.33 3.62 2.39
N LEU A 19 -10.41 2.57 1.56
CA LEU A 19 -11.60 1.70 1.51
C LEU A 19 -11.86 0.96 2.82
N GLY A 20 -10.82 0.61 3.57
CA GLY A 20 -10.97 -0.07 4.86
C GLY A 20 -11.59 0.78 5.97
N ALA A 21 -11.78 2.08 5.75
CA ALA A 21 -12.37 3.02 6.70
C ALA A 21 -13.52 3.83 6.09
N ASP A 22 -14.07 3.41 4.94
CA ASP A 22 -15.19 4.10 4.30
C ASP A 22 -16.51 3.63 4.92
N PRO A 23 -17.25 4.50 5.65
CA PRO A 23 -18.47 4.12 6.36
C PRO A 23 -19.64 3.77 5.44
N ARG A 24 -19.51 4.03 4.13
CA ARG A 24 -20.52 3.63 3.12
C ARG A 24 -20.42 2.15 2.78
N LEU A 25 -19.32 1.49 3.13
CA LEU A 25 -19.08 0.08 2.87
C LEU A 25 -19.50 -0.77 4.08
N ASN A 26 -19.93 -2.01 3.83
CA ASN A 26 -20.43 -2.91 4.88
C ASN A 26 -19.35 -3.35 5.88
N HIS A 27 -18.07 -3.15 5.59
CA HIS A 27 -16.96 -3.66 6.39
C HIS A 27 -15.85 -2.62 6.55
N GLU A 28 -15.51 -2.35 7.81
CA GLU A 28 -14.34 -1.58 8.20
C GLU A 28 -13.28 -2.51 8.81
N PHE A 29 -12.01 -2.21 8.58
CA PHE A 29 -10.90 -2.98 9.14
C PHE A 29 -9.66 -2.12 9.39
N ALA A 30 -8.93 -2.46 10.45
CA ALA A 30 -7.69 -1.77 10.79
C ALA A 30 -6.59 -2.00 9.73
N VAL A 31 -5.86 -0.94 9.43
CA VAL A 31 -4.72 -0.94 8.51
C VAL A 31 -3.44 -0.61 9.28
N VAL A 32 -2.41 -1.44 9.12
CA VAL A 32 -1.05 -1.17 9.62
C VAL A 32 -0.15 -0.89 8.40
N PRO A 33 0.16 0.38 8.12
CA PRO A 33 0.97 0.76 6.98
C PRO A 33 2.48 0.69 7.28
N GLY A 34 3.30 0.65 6.24
CA GLY A 34 4.73 0.93 6.35
C GLY A 34 5.60 -0.18 6.94
N VAL A 35 5.08 -1.40 7.10
CA VAL A 35 5.87 -2.50 7.67
C VAL A 35 6.99 -2.91 6.71
N ARG A 36 8.24 -2.64 7.09
CA ARG A 36 9.44 -2.83 6.26
C ARG A 36 9.33 -2.08 4.92
N ALA A 37 8.79 -0.86 4.94
CA ALA A 37 8.52 -0.06 3.74
C ALA A 37 9.73 0.10 2.84
N ASP A 38 10.88 0.48 3.40
CA ASP A 38 12.11 0.73 2.65
C ASP A 38 12.61 -0.51 1.92
N GLU A 39 12.56 -1.66 2.59
CA GLU A 39 13.00 -2.94 2.04
C GLU A 39 12.05 -3.42 0.95
N GLY A 40 10.74 -3.25 1.15
CA GLY A 40 9.72 -3.52 0.13
C GLY A 40 9.87 -2.62 -1.09
N ALA A 41 10.15 -1.33 -0.90
CA ALA A 41 10.38 -0.38 -1.97
C ALA A 41 11.64 -0.73 -2.76
N ALA A 42 12.74 -1.06 -2.08
CA ALA A 42 13.98 -1.47 -2.72
C ALA A 42 13.80 -2.71 -3.61
N LEU A 43 12.99 -3.69 -3.19
CA LEU A 43 12.67 -4.87 -4.00
C LEU A 43 11.90 -4.50 -5.28
N LEU A 44 10.89 -3.63 -5.17
CA LEU A 44 10.12 -3.15 -6.32
C LEU A 44 11.00 -2.35 -7.29
N THR A 45 11.80 -1.42 -6.77
CA THR A 45 12.74 -0.63 -7.57
C THR A 45 13.70 -1.51 -8.35
N ARG A 46 14.31 -2.51 -7.69
CA ARG A 46 15.20 -3.47 -8.34
C ARG A 46 14.48 -4.24 -9.45
N PHE A 47 13.31 -4.78 -9.16
CA PHE A 47 12.54 -5.58 -10.12
C PHE A 47 12.23 -4.81 -11.42
N PHE A 48 11.81 -3.55 -11.30
CA PHE A 48 11.49 -2.71 -12.46
C PHE A 48 12.71 -2.07 -13.11
N ALA A 49 13.83 -1.91 -12.40
CA ALA A 49 15.09 -1.48 -13.00
C ALA A 49 15.59 -2.49 -14.04
N ASP A 50 15.48 -3.80 -13.74
CA ASP A 50 15.92 -4.88 -14.64
C ASP A 50 15.01 -5.07 -15.89
N ARG A 51 13.92 -4.31 -15.99
CA ARG A 51 12.86 -4.45 -17.02
C ARG A 51 12.60 -3.16 -17.82
N ARG A 52 13.42 -2.14 -17.61
CA ARG A 52 13.43 -0.90 -18.40
C ARG A 52 14.26 -1.09 -19.67
#